data_AF-A0A4Y2GFA0-F1
#
_entry.id   AF-A0A4Y2GFA0-F1
#
_cell.length_a   1.000
_cell.length_b   1.000
_cell.length_c   1.000
_cell.angle_alpha   90.00
_cell.angle_beta   90.00
_cell.angle_gamma   90.00
#
_symmetry.space_group_name_H-M   'P 1'
#
loop_
_entity.id
_entity.type
_entity.pdbx_description
1 polymer ?
#
loop_
_entity_poly.entity_id
_entity_poly.type
_entity_poly.pdbx_seq_one_letter_code
_entity_poly.pdbx_strand_id
1 'polypeptide(L)'
;MSDLRIRFRKEYLSQLHQRSTIRTQVYKPKIGDIVLLWSENLKRIHWPLGRILPIYASKDGIVRRARIKTKSGIVIRPIRKLCPLELDGESLITNEARSS
;
A
#
# COMPACT_ATOMS: atom_id res chain seq x y z
N MET A 1 10.25 -26.88 28.34
CA MET A 1 10.88 -25.59 27.96
C MET A 1 10.53 -25.13 26.53
N SER A 2 9.44 -25.62 25.91
CA SER A 2 9.03 -25.32 24.53
C SER A 2 7.74 -24.50 24.42
N ASP A 3 6.90 -24.51 25.46
CA ASP A 3 5.59 -23.85 25.49
C ASP A 3 5.63 -22.33 25.29
N LEU A 4 6.62 -21.64 25.88
CA LEU A 4 6.69 -20.18 25.80
C LEU A 4 6.90 -19.70 24.36
N ARG A 5 7.71 -20.42 23.56
CA ARG A 5 7.99 -20.08 22.16
C ARG A 5 6.77 -20.27 21.27
N ILE A 6 6.00 -21.33 21.49
CA ILE A 6 4.79 -21.63 20.71
C ILE A 6 3.70 -20.60 21.03
N ARG A 7 3.48 -20.33 22.34
CA ARG A 7 2.50 -19.35 22.80
C ARG A 7 2.82 -17.95 22.31
N PHE A 8 4.07 -17.49 22.50
CA PHE A 8 4.49 -16.16 22.06
C PHE A 8 4.36 -16.01 20.54
N ARG A 9 4.77 -17.01 19.76
CA ARG A 9 4.62 -17.00 18.30
C ARG A 9 3.15 -16.89 17.90
N LYS A 10 2.25 -17.61 18.56
CA LYS A 10 0.80 -17.57 18.26
C LYS A 10 0.20 -16.20 18.62
N GLU A 11 0.51 -15.68 19.80
CA GLU A 11 0.02 -14.37 20.26
C GLU A 11 0.55 -13.23 19.38
N TYR A 12 1.86 -13.23 19.08
CA TYR A 12 2.50 -12.23 18.23
C TYR A 12 1.95 -12.27 16.79
N LEU A 13 1.83 -13.47 16.20
CA LEU A 13 1.28 -13.60 14.86
C LEU A 13 -0.20 -13.19 14.82
N SER A 14 -0.99 -13.49 15.84
CA SER A 14 -2.39 -13.04 15.94
C SER A 14 -2.51 -11.51 15.91
N GLN A 15 -1.66 -10.82 16.67
CA GLN A 15 -1.60 -9.35 16.67
C GLN A 15 -1.14 -8.80 15.30
N LEU A 16 -0.21 -9.49 14.63
CA LEU A 16 0.25 -9.11 13.30
C LEU A 16 -0.87 -9.20 12.24
N HIS A 17 -1.71 -10.23 12.31
CA HIS A 17 -2.86 -10.40 11.40
C HIS A 17 -3.88 -9.26 11.55
N GLN A 18 -4.03 -8.68 12.75
CA GLN A 18 -4.97 -7.59 13.01
C GLN A 18 -4.62 -6.32 12.24
N ARG A 19 -3.33 -6.06 11.97
CA ARG A 19 -2.86 -4.92 11.14
C ARG A 19 -3.18 -5.07 9.64
N SER A 20 -3.45 -6.28 9.16
CA SER A 20 -3.74 -6.54 7.74
C SER A 20 -5.20 -6.23 7.34
N THR A 21 -6.07 -5.92 8.32
CA THR A 21 -7.48 -5.55 8.14
C THR A 21 -7.68 -4.05 7.92
N ILE A 22 -6.66 -3.30 7.50
CA ILE A 22 -6.89 -1.99 6.90
C ILE A 22 -7.37 -2.21 5.45
N ARG A 23 -8.60 -2.69 5.30
CA ARG A 23 -9.26 -2.91 4.00
C ARG A 23 -10.03 -1.68 3.52
N THR A 24 -10.19 -0.66 4.36
CA THR A 24 -11.11 0.47 4.11
C THR A 24 -10.41 1.82 3.92
N GLN A 25 -9.08 1.90 4.01
CA GLN A 25 -8.39 3.14 3.70
C GLN A 25 -8.15 3.23 2.19
N VAL A 26 -8.81 4.20 1.57
CA VAL A 26 -8.57 4.57 0.19
C VAL A 26 -7.19 5.25 0.16
N TYR A 27 -6.19 4.54 -0.37
CA TYR A 27 -4.85 5.09 -0.56
C TYR A 27 -4.90 6.24 -1.58
N LYS A 28 -4.52 7.44 -1.15
CA LYS A 28 -4.31 8.60 -2.02
C LYS A 28 -2.82 8.71 -2.35
N PRO A 29 -2.40 8.34 -3.57
CA PRO A 29 -0.99 8.42 -3.93
C PRO A 29 -0.53 9.88 -3.98
N LYS A 30 0.58 10.19 -3.31
CA LYS A 30 1.26 11.49 -3.40
C LYS A 30 2.50 11.37 -4.30
N ILE A 31 2.91 12.51 -4.85
CA ILE A 31 4.14 12.57 -5.65
C ILE A 31 5.31 12.34 -4.71
N GLY A 32 6.19 11.40 -5.08
CA GLY A 32 7.35 11.06 -4.28
C GLY A 32 7.20 9.83 -3.40
N ASP A 33 5.97 9.31 -3.20
CA ASP A 33 5.70 8.11 -2.42
C ASP A 33 6.49 6.91 -2.94
N ILE A 34 6.97 6.09 -1.99
CA ILE A 34 7.59 4.81 -2.29
C ILE A 34 6.54 3.70 -2.21
N VAL A 35 6.37 2.99 -3.33
CA VAL A 35 5.35 1.95 -3.50
C VAL A 35 5.95 0.68 -4.09
N LEU A 36 5.44 -0.47 -3.66
CA LEU A 36 5.63 -1.75 -4.33
C LEU A 36 4.58 -1.93 -5.43
N LEU A 37 5.02 -2.44 -6.58
CA LEU A 37 4.15 -2.72 -7.71
C LEU A 37 3.71 -4.18 -7.69
N TRP A 38 2.42 -4.40 -7.52
CA TRP A 38 1.83 -5.72 -7.60
C TRP A 38 2.03 -6.36 -8.99
N SER A 39 2.45 -7.62 -9.01
CA SER A 39 2.61 -8.43 -10.22
C SER A 39 2.15 -9.86 -9.93
N GLU A 40 1.27 -10.40 -10.79
CA GLU A 40 0.72 -11.78 -10.67
C GLU A 40 1.81 -12.84 -10.77
N ASN A 41 2.82 -12.57 -11.60
CA ASN A 41 3.86 -13.53 -11.93
C ASN A 41 4.98 -13.58 -10.89
N LEU A 42 4.93 -12.73 -9.85
CA LEU A 42 6.00 -12.59 -8.87
C LEU A 42 5.46 -12.75 -7.45
N LYS A 43 6.21 -13.48 -6.62
CA LYS A 43 5.98 -13.48 -5.16
C LYS A 43 6.13 -12.05 -4.64
N ARG A 44 5.40 -11.73 -3.56
CA ARG A 44 5.36 -10.39 -2.95
C ARG A 44 6.76 -9.80 -2.68
N ILE A 45 7.70 -10.63 -2.22
CA ILE A 45 9.09 -10.22 -1.93
C ILE A 45 9.87 -9.76 -3.18
N HIS A 46 9.42 -10.16 -4.36
CA HIS A 46 10.03 -9.80 -5.65
C HIS A 46 9.25 -8.71 -6.38
N TRP A 47 8.22 -8.12 -5.76
CA TRP A 47 7.53 -7.00 -6.37
C TRP A 47 8.48 -5.83 -6.55
N PRO A 48 8.52 -5.22 -7.74
CA PRO A 48 9.42 -4.10 -7.98
C PRO A 48 9.04 -2.92 -7.11
N LEU A 49 10.08 -2.29 -6.55
CA LEU A 49 9.97 -1.03 -5.84
C LEU A 49 9.95 0.12 -6.84
N GLY A 50 9.15 1.14 -6.57
CA GLY A 50 9.15 2.34 -7.38
C GLY A 50 8.71 3.59 -6.63
N ARG A 51 9.06 4.74 -7.21
CA ARG A 51 8.72 6.07 -6.71
C ARG A 51 7.68 6.73 -7.61
N ILE A 52 6.61 7.25 -7.02
CA ILE A 52 5.56 7.95 -7.76
C ILE A 52 6.10 9.26 -8.35
N LEU A 53 5.91 9.44 -9.65
CA LEU A 53 6.23 10.65 -10.41
C LEU A 53 5.01 11.58 -10.48
N PRO A 54 5.16 12.83 -10.97
CA PRO A 54 4.04 13.75 -11.14
C PRO A 54 2.84 13.11 -11.84
N ILE A 55 1.70 13.19 -11.15
CA ILE A 55 0.44 12.57 -11.55
C ILE A 55 -0.38 13.60 -12.31
N TYR A 56 -0.78 13.30 -13.54
CA TYR A 56 -1.79 14.09 -14.24
C TYR A 56 -3.17 13.57 -13.83
N ALA A 57 -3.91 14.35 -13.05
CA ALA A 57 -5.31 14.04 -12.75
C ALA A 57 -6.17 14.18 -14.02
N SER A 58 -7.20 13.33 -14.16
CA SER A 58 -8.23 13.53 -15.18
C SER A 58 -9.05 14.79 -14.88
N LYS A 59 -9.82 15.28 -15.85
CA LYS A 59 -10.78 16.40 -15.65
C LYS A 59 -11.69 16.20 -14.44
N ASP A 60 -11.99 14.95 -14.09
CA ASP A 60 -12.85 14.59 -12.95
C ASP A 60 -12.13 14.63 -11.59
N GLY A 61 -10.85 15.02 -11.54
CA GLY A 61 -10.02 15.03 -10.32
C GLY A 61 -9.62 13.64 -9.80
N ILE A 62 -10.19 12.57 -10.36
CA ILE A 62 -9.91 11.19 -9.91
C ILE A 62 -8.67 10.66 -10.63
N VAL A 63 -7.60 10.44 -9.85
CA VAL A 63 -6.43 9.70 -10.31
C VAL A 63 -6.76 8.21 -10.31
N ARG A 64 -6.61 7.54 -11.45
CA ARG A 64 -6.79 6.08 -11.57
C ARG A 64 -5.49 5.34 -11.85
N ARG A 65 -4.50 6.04 -12.39
CA ARG A 65 -3.19 5.50 -12.78
C ARG A 65 -2.10 6.45 -12.31
N ALA A 66 -0.96 5.90 -11.89
CA ALA A 66 0.22 6.68 -11.54
C ALA A 66 1.39 6.30 -12.46
N ARG A 67 2.26 7.28 -12.74
CA ARG A 67 3.58 7.05 -13.35
C ARG A 67 4.54 6.72 -12.22
N ILE A 68 5.25 5.60 -12.33
CA ILE A 68 6.18 5.15 -11.30
C ILE A 68 7.56 4.97 -11.93
N LYS A 69 8.58 5.55 -11.31
CA LYS A 69 9.98 5.29 -11.64
C LYS A 69 10.45 4.05 -10.88
N THR A 70 10.79 3.01 -11.62
CA THR A 70 11.39 1.77 -11.12
C THR A 70 12.84 1.66 -11.59
N LYS A 71 13.60 0.70 -11.08
CA LYS A 71 14.99 0.45 -11.51
C LYS A 71 15.12 0.20 -13.02
N SER A 72 14.12 -0.45 -13.61
CA SER A 72 14.08 -0.81 -15.04
C SER A 72 13.51 0.30 -15.93
N GLY A 73 13.02 1.40 -15.35
CA GLY A 73 12.47 2.53 -16.11
C GLY A 73 11.14 3.03 -15.55
N ILE A 74 10.42 3.80 -16.38
CA ILE A 74 9.13 4.38 -15.99
C ILE A 74 8.00 3.46 -16.45
N VAL A 75 7.12 3.09 -15.52
CA VAL A 75 5.95 2.26 -15.79
C VAL A 75 4.68 2.98 -15.34
N ILE A 76 3.56 2.64 -15.97
CA ILE A 76 2.25 3.19 -15.60
C ILE A 76 1.39 2.05 -15.05
N ARG A 77 0.96 2.18 -13.78
CA ARG A 77 0.11 1.18 -13.13
C ARG A 77 -1.15 1.80 -12.54
N PRO A 78 -2.26 1.05 -12.49
CA PRO A 78 -3.43 1.44 -11.72
C PRO A 78 -3.09 1.58 -10.23
N ILE A 79 -3.69 2.54 -9.53
CA ILE A 79 -3.45 2.76 -8.09
C ILE A 79 -3.72 1.50 -7.26
N ARG A 80 -4.75 0.73 -7.64
CA ARG A 80 -5.11 -0.55 -6.97
C ARG A 80 -4.01 -1.62 -7.01
N LYS A 81 -3.01 -1.47 -7.89
CA LYS A 81 -1.86 -2.36 -8.00
C LYS A 81 -0.62 -1.80 -7.32
N LEU A 82 -0.76 -0.71 -6.55
CA LEU A 82 0.30 -0.11 -5.76
C LEU A 82 0.08 -0.46 -4.30
N CYS A 83 1.16 -0.83 -3.63
CA CYS A 83 1.19 -1.06 -2.19
C CYS A 83 2.14 -0.03 -1.57
N PRO A 84 1.65 1.00 -0.85
CA PRO A 84 2.50 1.94 -0.17
C PRO A 84 3.35 1.24 0.89
N LEU A 85 4.60 1.67 1.04
CA LEU A 85 5.48 1.22 2.12
C LEU A 85 5.40 2.11 3.35
N GLU A 86 5.17 3.39 3.14
CA GLU A 86 5.04 4.39 4.20
C GLU A 86 3.55 4.58 4.50
N LEU A 87 3.19 4.50 5.78
CA LEU A 87 1.86 4.82 6.26
C LEU A 87 1.90 6.24 6.81
N ASP A 88 1.82 7.23 5.92
CA ASP A 88 1.63 8.60 6.36
C ASP A 88 0.17 8.72 6.82
N GLY A 89 -0.06 9.16 8.06
CA GLY A 89 -1.43 9.33 8.58
C GLY A 89 -2.34 10.18 7.68
N GLU A 90 -1.76 11.02 6.81
CA GLU A 90 -2.45 11.85 5.82
C GLU A 90 -2.76 11.16 4.49
N SER A 91 -2.05 10.08 4.15
CA SER A 91 -2.23 9.33 2.88
C SER A 91 -3.45 8.42 2.90
N LEU A 92 -4.06 8.29 4.07
CA LEU A 92 -5.18 7.44 4.37
C LEU A 92 -6.45 8.30 4.48
N ILE A 93 -7.45 8.04 3.63
CA ILE A 93 -8.76 8.63 3.85
C ILE A 93 -9.40 7.89 5.04
N THR A 94 -9.52 8.54 6.19
CA THR A 94 -10.41 8.08 7.26
C THR A 94 -11.82 8.43 6.83
N ASN A 95 -12.66 7.40 6.62
CA ASN A 95 -14.10 7.62 6.54
C ASN A 95 -14.60 7.96 7.95
N GLU A 96 -14.45 9.21 8.37
CA GLU A 96 -15.28 9.75 9.44
C GLU A 96 -16.68 9.93 8.86
N ALA A 97 -17.44 8.82 8.87
CA ALA A 97 -18.85 8.85 8.60
C ALA A 97 -19.55 9.50 9.81
N ARG A 98 -20.03 10.73 9.58
CA ARG A 98 -21.37 11.18 9.98
C ARG A 98 -21.99 10.42 11.17
N SER A 99 -21.85 10.96 12.36
CA SER A 99 -22.91 10.89 13.36
C SER A 99 -23.24 12.33 13.74
N SER A 100 -24.28 12.84 13.08
CA SER A 100 -25.13 13.91 13.60
C SER A 100 -26.07 13.33 14.65
#